data_AF-A0A1B2DMN1-F1
#
_entry.id   AF-A0A1B2DMN1-F1
#
_cell.length_a   1.000
_cell.length_b   1.000
_cell.length_c   1.000
_cell.angle_alpha   90.00
_cell.angle_beta   90.00
_cell.angle_gamma   90.00
#
_symmetry.space_group_name_H-M   'P 1'
#
loop_
_entity.id
_entity.type
_entity.pdbx_description
1 polymer ?
#
loop_
_entity_poly.entity_id
_entity_poly.type
_entity_poly.pdbx_seq_one_letter_code
_entity_poly.pdbx_strand_id
1 'polypeptide(L)'
;MKASEVSKLTGLPVSTLRFYERKQLIPEQFISRDENNYRVYHEGVIGFLEDVKTLLTVSFTIQEIILLINENENFYIEKKALVMEKIQQIQELEAKLQTSKTFLADVLEGKANFQTPCRSMDTTV
;
A
#
# COMPACT_ATOMS: atom_id res chain seq x y z
N MET A 1 16.33 19.13 -0.87
CA MET A 1 14.94 19.60 -1.05
C MET A 1 14.29 19.90 0.29
N LYS A 2 13.41 20.90 0.39
CA LYS A 2 12.65 21.16 1.63
C LYS A 2 11.42 20.24 1.72
N ALA A 3 10.85 20.04 2.91
CA ALA A 3 9.66 19.21 3.10
C ALA A 3 8.46 19.62 2.23
N SER A 4 8.29 20.93 1.99
CA SER A 4 7.23 21.47 1.13
C SER A 4 7.40 21.08 -0.33
N GLU A 5 8.63 20.92 -0.80
CA GLU A 5 8.95 20.49 -2.16
C GLU A 5 8.70 18.99 -2.32
N VAL A 6 9.19 18.18 -1.38
CA VAL A 6 8.90 16.73 -1.33
C VAL A 6 7.40 16.47 -1.28
N SER A 7 6.67 17.27 -0.50
CA SER A 7 5.21 17.18 -0.40
C SER A 7 4.51 17.41 -1.74
N LYS A 8 4.97 18.41 -2.53
CA LYS A 8 4.43 18.67 -3.87
C LYS A 8 4.75 17.54 -4.85
N LEU A 9 5.97 17.00 -4.81
CA LEU A 9 6.42 15.96 -5.73
C LEU A 9 5.77 14.60 -5.46
N THR A 10 5.58 14.24 -4.20
CA THR A 10 5.04 12.92 -3.80
C THR A 10 3.52 12.91 -3.59
N GLY A 11 2.91 14.10 -3.47
CA GLY A 11 1.51 14.28 -3.07
C GLY A 11 1.25 14.02 -1.58
N LEU A 12 2.28 13.70 -0.78
CA LEU A 12 2.14 13.44 0.64
C LEU A 12 2.10 14.75 1.44
N PRO A 13 1.16 14.92 2.38
CA PRO A 13 1.18 16.06 3.29
C PRO A 13 2.50 16.15 4.07
N VAL A 14 2.97 17.37 4.34
CA VAL A 14 4.16 17.59 5.19
C VAL A 14 4.02 16.93 6.56
N SER A 15 2.80 16.86 7.12
CA SER A 15 2.52 16.15 8.36
C SER A 15 2.79 14.64 8.25
N THR A 16 2.49 14.03 7.10
CA THR A 16 2.76 12.61 6.80
C THR A 16 4.25 12.37 6.66
N LEU A 17 4.97 13.24 5.95
CA LEU A 17 6.44 13.15 5.86
C LEU A 17 7.06 13.18 7.27
N ARG A 18 6.66 14.15 8.10
CA ARG A 18 7.11 14.25 9.50
C ARG A 18 6.70 13.03 10.34
N PHE A 19 5.56 12.42 10.05
CA PHE A 19 5.13 11.20 10.73
C PHE A 19 6.03 10.02 10.36
N TYR A 20 6.35 9.85 9.07
CA TYR A 20 7.27 8.79 8.61
C TYR A 20 8.68 8.97 9.17
N GLU A 21 9.18 10.21 9.27
CA GLU A 21 10.43 10.49 9.97
C GLU A 21 10.38 10.07 11.45
N ARG A 22 9.33 10.45 12.19
CA ARG A 22 9.18 10.07 13.61
C ARG A 22 9.10 8.56 13.80
N LYS A 23 8.59 7.85 12.80
CA LYS A 23 8.52 6.39 12.79
C LYS A 23 9.80 5.73 12.30
N GLN A 24 10.85 6.50 11.97
CA GLN A 24 12.09 6.01 11.36
C GLN A 24 11.84 5.23 10.07
N LEU A 25 10.71 5.50 9.41
CA LEU A 25 10.39 4.89 8.13
C LEU A 25 11.22 5.52 7.01
N ILE A 26 11.47 6.83 7.07
CA ILE A 26 12.40 7.49 6.15
C ILE A 26 13.81 7.29 6.72
N PRO A 27 14.69 6.53 6.03
CA PRO A 27 16.03 6.28 6.50
C PRO A 27 16.87 7.57 6.65
N GLU A 28 17.78 7.59 7.63
CA GLU A 28 18.58 8.78 7.95
C GLU A 28 19.44 9.25 6.78
N GLN A 29 19.88 8.36 5.88
CA GLN A 29 20.64 8.74 4.68
C GLN A 29 19.88 9.67 3.73
N PHE A 30 18.54 9.70 3.81
CA PHE A 30 17.73 10.62 3.01
C PHE A 30 17.49 11.96 3.70
N ILE A 31 17.97 12.16 4.93
CA ILE A 31 17.70 13.34 5.75
C ILE A 31 19.03 13.98 6.15
N SER A 32 19.20 15.26 5.85
CA SER A 32 20.36 16.02 6.30
C SER A 32 19.96 17.43 6.73
N ARG A 33 20.95 18.23 7.09
CA ARG A 33 20.78 19.65 7.39
C ARG A 33 21.61 20.50 6.44
N ASP A 34 21.05 21.60 5.97
CA ASP A 34 21.77 22.58 5.16
C ASP A 34 22.68 23.46 6.04
N GLU A 35 23.42 24.36 5.39
CA GLU A 35 24.33 25.31 6.06
C GLU A 35 23.61 26.25 7.04
N ASN A 36 22.30 26.46 6.85
CA ASN A 36 21.45 27.27 7.73
C ASN A 36 20.75 26.41 8.80
N ASN A 37 21.20 25.15 8.98
CA ASN A 37 20.68 24.20 9.94
C ASN A 37 19.20 23.79 9.69
N TYR A 38 18.64 24.03 8.50
CA TYR A 38 17.32 23.56 8.12
C TYR A 38 17.35 22.10 7.67
N ARG A 39 16.31 21.34 8.04
CA ARG A 39 16.15 19.96 7.56
C ARG A 39 15.88 19.95 6.05
N VAL A 40 16.66 19.15 5.34
CA VAL A 40 16.52 18.92 3.90
C VAL A 40 16.53 17.43 3.60
N TYR A 41 15.86 17.06 2.52
CA TYR A 41 15.83 15.69 2.01
C TYR A 41 16.71 15.54 0.77
N HIS A 42 17.34 14.37 0.67
CA HIS A 42 18.02 13.91 -0.53
C HIS A 42 17.00 13.60 -1.65
N GLU A 43 17.37 13.79 -2.92
CA GLU A 43 16.49 13.55 -4.08
C GLU A 43 15.94 12.12 -4.13
N GLY A 44 16.77 11.14 -3.75
CA GLY A 44 16.39 9.73 -3.68
C GLY A 44 15.23 9.42 -2.73
N VAL A 45 14.85 10.35 -1.83
CA VAL A 45 13.68 10.17 -0.95
C VAL A 45 12.39 10.03 -1.76
N ILE A 46 12.32 10.61 -2.95
CA ILE A 46 11.10 10.59 -3.78
C ILE A 46 10.80 9.15 -4.21
N GLY A 47 11.78 8.47 -4.81
CA GLY A 47 11.63 7.06 -5.21
C GLY A 47 11.30 6.17 -4.02
N PHE A 48 12.00 6.35 -2.90
CA PHE A 48 11.70 5.62 -1.67
C PHE A 48 10.24 5.82 -1.19
N LEU A 49 9.72 7.05 -1.23
CA LEU A 49 8.34 7.34 -0.84
C LEU A 49 7.31 6.78 -1.83
N GLU A 50 7.64 6.65 -3.11
CA GLU A 50 6.80 5.92 -4.08
C GLU A 50 6.75 4.42 -3.77
N ASP A 51 7.88 3.80 -3.41
CA ASP A 51 7.92 2.40 -2.99
C ASP A 51 7.08 2.17 -1.72
N VAL A 52 7.22 3.05 -0.72
CA VAL A 52 6.40 3.03 0.50
C VAL A 52 4.92 3.13 0.17
N LYS A 53 4.51 4.04 -0.73
CA LYS A 53 3.11 4.14 -1.16
C LYS A 53 2.63 2.85 -1.79
N THR A 54 3.43 2.25 -2.68
CA THR A 54 3.10 0.97 -3.31
C THR A 54 2.89 -0.13 -2.27
N LEU A 55 3.79 -0.28 -1.31
CA LEU A 55 3.63 -1.26 -0.22
C LEU A 55 2.35 -1.01 0.60
N LEU A 56 2.06 0.25 0.94
CA LEU A 56 0.82 0.59 1.67
C LEU A 56 -0.45 0.24 0.87
N THR A 57 -0.44 0.33 -0.46
CA THR A 57 -1.58 -0.11 -1.29
C THR A 57 -1.81 -1.63 -1.26
N VAL A 58 -0.75 -2.40 -0.98
CA VAL A 58 -0.78 -3.86 -0.87
C VAL A 58 -1.02 -4.30 0.59
N SER A 59 -1.65 -3.44 1.40
CA SER A 59 -1.96 -3.70 2.81
C SER A 59 -0.75 -4.01 3.69
N PHE A 60 0.44 -3.51 3.34
CA PHE A 60 1.53 -3.47 4.31
C PHE A 60 1.26 -2.39 5.36
N THR A 61 1.61 -2.68 6.61
CA THR A 61 1.63 -1.71 7.69
C THR A 61 2.95 -0.97 7.72
N ILE A 62 2.99 0.21 8.35
CA ILE A 62 4.23 0.98 8.52
C ILE A 62 5.31 0.16 9.25
N GLN A 63 4.94 -0.69 10.21
CA GLN A 63 5.87 -1.53 10.96
C GLN A 63 6.47 -2.63 10.08
N GLU A 64 5.65 -3.27 9.25
CA GLU A 64 6.10 -4.26 8.28
C GLU A 64 7.07 -3.63 7.26
N ILE A 65 6.80 -2.41 6.79
CA ILE A 65 7.73 -1.71 5.88
C ILE A 65 9.05 -1.38 6.58
N ILE A 66 9.02 -0.92 7.83
CA ILE A 66 10.22 -0.69 8.64
C ILE A 66 11.04 -1.98 8.78
N LEU A 67 10.38 -3.12 9.01
CA LEU A 67 11.06 -4.42 9.04
C LEU A 67 11.69 -4.74 7.68
N LEU A 68 10.98 -4.53 6.57
CA LEU A 68 11.49 -4.83 5.23
C LEU A 68 12.74 -4.04 4.87
N ILE A 69 12.78 -2.74 5.20
CA ILE A 69 13.91 -1.85 4.86
C ILE A 69 15.11 -2.00 5.81
N ASN A 70 14.96 -2.72 6.92
CA ASN A 70 16.02 -2.87 7.92
C ASN A 70 17.21 -3.68 7.36
N GLU A 71 18.41 -3.13 7.28
CA GLU A 71 19.55 -3.81 6.64
C GLU A 71 20.11 -5.02 7.42
N ASN A 72 19.63 -5.29 8.63
CA ASN A 72 20.11 -6.40 9.46
C ASN A 72 19.70 -7.76 8.86
N GLU A 73 20.71 -8.53 8.45
CA GLU A 73 20.55 -9.86 7.82
C GLU A 73 19.84 -10.89 8.72
N ASN A 74 19.86 -10.70 10.04
CA ASN A 74 19.18 -11.61 10.96
C ASN A 74 17.65 -11.65 10.74
N PHE A 75 17.07 -10.61 10.14
CA PHE A 75 15.64 -10.58 9.81
C PHE A 75 15.31 -11.23 8.47
N TYR A 76 16.28 -11.80 7.74
CA TYR A 76 16.04 -12.36 6.39
C TYR A 76 14.89 -13.37 6.34
N ILE A 77 14.84 -14.30 7.31
CA ILE A 77 13.78 -15.32 7.37
C ILE A 77 12.42 -14.67 7.62
N GLU A 78 12.35 -13.72 8.55
CA GLU A 78 11.12 -13.01 8.90
C GLU A 78 10.59 -12.16 7.73
N LYS A 79 11.47 -11.40 7.08
CA LYS A 79 11.14 -10.61 5.88
C LYS A 79 10.62 -11.51 4.76
N LYS A 80 11.30 -12.64 4.50
CA LYS A 80 10.89 -13.57 3.46
C LYS A 80 9.50 -14.15 3.76
N ALA A 81 9.26 -14.55 5.01
CA ALA A 81 7.96 -15.07 5.44
C ALA A 81 6.85 -14.01 5.25
N LEU A 82 7.10 -12.78 5.68
CA LEU A 82 6.17 -11.65 5.50
C LEU A 82 5.83 -11.39 4.02
N VAL A 83 6.83 -11.34 3.14
CA VAL A 83 6.60 -11.12 1.71
C VAL A 83 5.84 -12.29 1.08
N MET A 84 6.18 -13.52 1.44
CA MET A 84 5.45 -14.70 0.97
C MET A 84 3.98 -14.70 1.40
N GLU A 85 3.70 -14.33 2.65
CA GLU A 85 2.34 -14.19 3.16
C GLU A 85 1.54 -13.15 2.37
N LYS A 86 2.13 -11.98 2.10
CA LYS A 86 1.47 -10.92 1.34
C LYS A 86 1.19 -11.33 -0.10
N ILE A 87 2.12 -12.04 -0.75
CA ILE A 87 1.91 -12.61 -2.10
C ILE A 87 0.73 -13.59 -2.07
N GLN A 88 0.65 -14.46 -1.07
CA GLN A 88 -0.47 -15.39 -0.94
C GLN A 88 -1.80 -14.65 -0.76
N GLN A 89 -1.85 -13.63 0.10
CA GLN A 89 -3.06 -12.81 0.32
C GLN A 89 -3.52 -12.12 -0.98
N ILE A 90 -2.59 -11.62 -1.80
CA ILE A 90 -2.91 -11.04 -3.11
C ILE A 90 -3.54 -12.10 -4.03
N GLN A 91 -2.94 -13.29 -4.11
CA GLN A 91 -3.46 -14.38 -4.95
C GLN A 91 -4.88 -14.81 -4.55
N GLU A 92 -5.17 -14.85 -3.25
CA GLU A 92 -6.51 -15.14 -2.72
C GLU A 92 -7.52 -14.04 -3.10
N LEU A 93 -7.11 -12.76 -3.03
CA LEU A 93 -7.93 -11.64 -3.45
C LEU A 93 -8.19 -11.64 -4.97
N GLU A 94 -7.17 -11.95 -5.78
CA GLU A 94 -7.31 -12.10 -7.23
C GLU A 94 -8.32 -13.19 -7.59
N ALA A 95 -8.24 -14.36 -6.96
CA ALA A 95 -9.18 -15.45 -7.18
C ALA A 95 -10.62 -15.06 -6.80
N LYS A 96 -10.79 -14.33 -5.69
CA LYS A 96 -12.10 -13.81 -5.26
C LYS A 96 -12.65 -12.76 -6.24
N LEU A 97 -11.82 -11.84 -6.70
CA LEU A 97 -12.19 -10.84 -7.70
C LEU A 97 -12.56 -11.51 -9.02
N GLN A 98 -11.83 -12.54 -9.44
CA GLN A 98 -12.15 -13.29 -10.65
C GLN A 98 -13.49 -14.01 -10.53
N THR A 99 -13.75 -14.68 -9.41
CA THR A 99 -15.04 -15.30 -9.13
C THR A 99 -16.18 -14.28 -9.17
N SER A 100 -15.96 -13.10 -8.57
CA SER A 100 -16.95 -12.02 -8.57
C SER A 100 -17.22 -11.47 -9.98
N LYS A 101 -16.17 -11.31 -10.80
CA LYS A 101 -16.31 -10.89 -12.20
C LYS A 101 -17.12 -11.90 -13.01
N THR A 102 -16.83 -13.20 -12.87
CA THR A 102 -17.59 -14.27 -13.54
C THR A 102 -19.06 -14.22 -13.14
N PHE A 103 -19.35 -14.12 -11.84
CA PHE A 103 -20.72 -14.00 -11.36
C PHE A 103 -21.45 -12.78 -11.97
N LEU A 104 -20.80 -11.62 -12.01
CA LEU A 104 -21.38 -10.42 -12.63
C LEU A 104 -21.61 -10.58 -14.13
N ALA A 105 -20.74 -11.31 -14.85
CA ALA A 105 -20.95 -11.66 -16.25
C ALA A 105 -22.18 -12.57 -16.43
N ASP A 106 -22.33 -13.59 -15.58
CA ASP A 106 -23.50 -14.47 -15.58
C ASP A 106 -24.80 -13.69 -15.31
N VAL A 107 -24.75 -12.66 -14.46
CA VAL A 107 -25.91 -11.78 -14.19
C VAL A 107 -26.32 -11.04 -15.46
N LEU A 108 -25.38 -10.50 -16.22
CA LEU A 108 -25.66 -9.80 -17.48
C LEU A 108 -26.28 -10.72 -18.53
N GLU A 109 -25.91 -12.01 -18.53
CA GLU A 109 -26.45 -13.01 -19.44
C GLU A 109 -27.74 -13.67 -18.95
N GLY A 110 -28.25 -13.29 -17.77
CA GLY A 110 -29.43 -13.91 -17.15
C GLY A 110 -29.21 -15.36 -16.69
N LYS A 111 -27.95 -15.78 -16.54
CA LYS A 111 -27.54 -17.14 -16.14
C LYS A 111 -27.12 -17.23 -14.67
N ALA A 112 -27.05 -16.10 -13.97
CA ALA A 112 -26.60 -16.07 -12.58
C ALA A 112 -27.53 -16.86 -11.66
N ASN A 113 -26.92 -17.73 -10.86
CA ASN A 113 -27.61 -18.44 -9.80
C ASN A 113 -27.41 -17.69 -8.47
N PHE A 114 -28.38 -16.89 -8.08
CA PHE A 114 -28.36 -16.21 -6.78
C PHE A 114 -28.59 -17.24 -5.67
N GLN A 115 -27.69 -17.27 -4.68
CA GLN A 115 -27.80 -18.19 -3.53
C GLN A 115 -29.02 -17.90 -2.64
N THR A 116 -29.58 -16.69 -2.75
CA THR A 116 -30.87 -16.33 -2.18
C THR A 116 -31.90 -16.29 -3.31
N PRO A 117 -33.10 -16.86 -3.13
CA PRO A 117 -34.16 -16.66 -4.10
C PRO A 117 -34.47 -15.16 -4.16
N CYS A 118 -34.05 -14.50 -5.24
CA CYS A 118 -34.51 -13.17 -5.58
C CYS A 118 -36.00 -13.30 -5.85
N ARG A 119 -36.81 -13.07 -4.82
CA ARG A 119 -38.27 -13.04 -4.94
C ARG A 119 -38.58 -11.85 -5.82
N SER A 120 -38.82 -12.09 -7.11
CA SER A 120 -39.46 -11.11 -7.97
C SER A 120 -40.76 -10.72 -7.27
N MET A 121 -40.86 -9.46 -6.84
CA MET A 121 -42.18 -8.87 -6.65
C MET A 121 -42.73 -8.64 -8.05
N ASP A 122 -43.32 -9.70 -8.61
CA ASP A 122 -44.45 -9.51 -9.50
C ASP A 122 -45.53 -8.84 -8.66
N THR A 123 -45.81 -7.58 -8.95
CA THR A 123 -47.12 -7.02 -8.66
C THR A 123 -47.55 -6.22 -9.86
N THR A 124 -48.13 -6.96 -10.80
CA THR A 124 -49.24 -6.51 -11.63
C THR A 124 -50.20 -5.66 -10.80
N VAL A 125 -50.37 -4.39 -11.16
CA VAL A 125 -51.68 -3.75 -11.42
C VAL A 125 -51.49 -2.75 -12.55
#